data_AF-A0A2N3AKM0-F1
#
_entry.id   AF-A0A2N3AKM0-F1
#
_cell.length_a   1.000
_cell.length_b   1.000
_cell.length_c   1.000
_cell.angle_alpha   90.00
_cell.angle_beta   90.00
_cell.angle_gamma   90.00
#
_symmetry.space_group_name_H-M   'P 1'
#
loop_
_entity.id
_entity.type
_entity.pdbx_description
1 polymer ?
#
loop_
_entity_poly.entity_id
_entity_poly.type
_entity_poly.pdbx_seq_one_letter_code
_entity_poly.pdbx_strand_id
1 'polypeptide(L)'
;MSKAALETLAIIAYNQPVTRLEIEKIRGVSCSGVLFNLLKHKFVKISGRKKAPGNPLLYKVTDFFLMHFGLKKINDLPKLSEIGIK
;
A
#
# COMPACT_ATOMS: atom_id res chain seq x y z
N MET A 1 -4.43 3.90 -13.76
CA MET A 1 -3.76 2.78 -13.05
C MET A 1 -4.56 1.50 -13.31
N SER A 2 -3.94 0.32 -13.33
CA SER A 2 -4.70 -0.95 -13.46
C SER A 2 -5.45 -1.28 -12.16
N LYS A 3 -6.48 -2.14 -12.24
CA LYS A 3 -7.24 -2.62 -11.07
C LYS A 3 -6.32 -3.22 -10.00
N ALA A 4 -5.38 -4.08 -10.41
CA ALA A 4 -4.41 -4.70 -9.51
C ALA A 4 -3.51 -3.67 -8.80
N ALA A 5 -3.16 -2.57 -9.49
CA ALA A 5 -2.37 -1.50 -8.91
C ALA A 5 -3.15 -0.71 -7.86
N LEU A 6 -4.41 -0.39 -8.13
CA LEU A 6 -5.29 0.29 -7.17
C LEU A 6 -5.55 -0.57 -5.93
N GLU A 7 -5.85 -1.86 -6.11
CA GLU A 7 -6.02 -2.80 -4.98
C GLU A 7 -4.76 -2.87 -4.10
N THR A 8 -3.59 -3.05 -4.72
CA THR A 8 -2.31 -3.13 -4.00
C THR A 8 -2.03 -1.82 -3.26
N LEU A 9 -2.27 -0.69 -3.90
CA LEU A 9 -2.05 0.64 -3.33
C LEU A 9 -3.01 0.91 -2.15
N ALA A 10 -4.27 0.52 -2.27
CA ALA A 10 -5.25 0.63 -1.19
C ALA A 10 -4.84 -0.21 0.02
N ILE A 11 -4.44 -1.46 -0.18
CA ILE A 11 -3.96 -2.33 0.91
C ILE A 11 -2.78 -1.68 1.63
N ILE A 12 -1.81 -1.12 0.90
CA ILE A 12 -0.68 -0.40 1.49
C ILE A 12 -1.19 0.83 2.27
N ALA A 13 -2.05 1.65 1.69
CA ALA A 13 -2.54 2.87 2.31
C ALA A 13 -3.22 2.61 3.68
N TYR A 14 -4.06 1.57 3.77
CA TYR A 14 -4.79 1.20 4.99
C TYR A 14 -3.99 0.36 5.99
N ASN A 15 -2.99 -0.42 5.56
CA ASN A 15 -2.26 -1.36 6.44
C ASN A 15 -0.81 -0.95 6.71
N GLN A 16 -0.36 0.18 6.19
CA GLN A 16 1.03 0.59 6.36
C GLN A 16 1.42 0.83 7.83
N PRO A 17 2.68 0.54 8.21
CA PRO A 17 3.73 -0.09 7.40
C PRO A 17 3.46 -1.58 7.16
N VAL A 18 3.53 -2.04 5.91
CA VAL A 18 3.17 -3.42 5.51
C VAL A 18 4.25 -4.07 4.65
N THR A 19 4.44 -5.39 4.74
CA THR A 19 5.38 -6.15 3.92
C THR A 19 4.74 -6.67 2.64
N ARG A 20 5.55 -7.03 1.63
CA ARG A 20 5.06 -7.67 0.40
C ARG A 20 4.22 -8.93 0.70
N LEU A 21 4.69 -9.77 1.62
CA LEU A 21 4.02 -11.02 1.95
C LEU A 21 2.64 -10.78 2.57
N GLU A 22 2.51 -9.78 3.43
CA GLU A 22 1.21 -9.40 4.02
C GLU A 22 0.25 -8.86 2.95
N ILE A 23 0.74 -8.07 1.99
CA ILE A 23 -0.06 -7.61 0.85
C ILE A 23 -0.55 -8.81 0.03
N GLU A 24 0.34 -9.74 -0.33
CA GLU A 24 0.00 -10.92 -1.12
C GLU A 24 -0.99 -11.83 -0.38
N LYS A 25 -0.86 -11.94 0.94
CA LYS A 25 -1.82 -12.68 1.78
C LYS A 25 -3.23 -12.09 1.72
N ILE A 26 -3.36 -10.76 1.71
CA ILE A 26 -4.65 -10.07 1.60
C ILE A 26 -5.21 -10.18 0.17
N ARG A 27 -4.36 -10.05 -0.85
CA ARG A 27 -4.79 -10.12 -2.27
C ARG A 27 -5.05 -11.53 -2.77
N GLY A 28 -4.50 -12.55 -2.13
CA GLY A 28 -4.52 -13.93 -2.59
C GLY A 28 -3.65 -14.20 -3.83
N VAL A 29 -2.89 -13.22 -4.33
CA VAL A 29 -2.05 -13.32 -5.54
C VAL A 29 -0.77 -12.50 -5.40
N SER A 30 0.26 -12.86 -6.17
CA SER A 30 1.54 -12.13 -6.21
C SER A 30 1.35 -10.67 -6.62
N CYS A 31 2.09 -9.76 -5.97
CA CYS A 31 2.06 -8.32 -6.28
C CYS A 31 3.43 -7.75 -6.63
N SER A 32 4.43 -8.60 -6.89
CA SER A 32 5.82 -8.17 -7.10
C SER A 32 5.98 -7.14 -8.23
N GLY A 33 5.42 -7.40 -9.41
CA GLY A 33 5.46 -6.47 -10.55
C GLY A 33 4.66 -5.18 -10.30
N VAL A 34 3.54 -5.28 -9.58
CA VAL A 34 2.72 -4.13 -9.20
C VAL A 34 3.47 -3.23 -8.22
N LEU A 35 4.08 -3.80 -7.17
CA LEU A 35 4.90 -3.08 -6.20
C LEU A 35 6.07 -2.36 -6.88
N PHE A 36 6.77 -3.04 -7.81
CA PHE A 36 7.83 -2.41 -8.59
C PHE A 36 7.32 -1.17 -9.34
N ASN A 37 6.16 -1.27 -9.99
CA ASN A 37 5.58 -0.15 -10.72
C ASN A 37 5.15 1.00 -9.77
N LEU A 38 4.54 0.68 -8.63
CA LEU A 38 4.15 1.69 -7.63
C LEU A 38 5.36 2.44 -7.05
N LEU A 39 6.47 1.72 -6.80
CA LEU A 39 7.73 2.33 -6.37
C LEU A 39 8.31 3.23 -7.46
N LYS A 40 8.36 2.74 -8.72
CA LYS A 40 8.86 3.49 -9.88
C LYS A 40 8.11 4.81 -10.07
N HIS A 41 6.79 4.79 -9.91
CA HIS A 41 5.94 5.97 -10.02
C HIS A 41 5.77 6.75 -8.70
N LYS A 42 6.57 6.43 -7.67
CA LYS A 42 6.59 7.13 -6.38
C LYS A 42 5.25 7.15 -5.63
N PHE A 43 4.33 6.24 -5.92
CA PHE A 43 3.10 6.11 -5.12
C PHE A 43 3.37 5.49 -3.75
N VAL A 44 4.39 4.62 -3.68
CA VAL A 44 4.83 3.98 -2.43
C VAL A 44 6.34 4.12 -2.25
N LYS A 45 6.80 3.98 -1.01
CA LYS A 45 8.22 4.00 -0.63
C LYS A 45 8.54 2.90 0.36
N ILE A 46 9.81 2.52 0.42
CA ILE A 46 10.35 1.68 1.50
C ILE A 46 10.47 2.56 2.75
N SER A 47 9.91 2.09 3.86
CA SER A 47 9.88 2.79 5.15
C SER A 47 10.75 2.14 6.23
N GLY A 48 11.39 1.01 5.90
CA GLY A 48 12.26 0.27 6.81
C GLY A 48 12.19 -1.22 6.55
N ARG A 49 12.60 -2.01 7.55
CA ARG A 49 12.51 -3.46 7.55
C ARG A 49 11.77 -3.94 8.80
N LYS A 50 10.96 -4.99 8.65
CA LYS A 50 10.28 -5.63 9.78
C LYS A 50 11.28 -6.49 10.55
N LYS A 51 11.29 -6.42 11.89
CA LYS A 51 12.08 -7.30 12.76
C LYS A 51 11.44 -8.69 12.80
N ALA A 52 11.64 -9.47 11.75
CA ALA A 52 11.13 -10.82 11.54
C ALA A 52 12.11 -11.63 10.67
N PRO A 53 12.04 -12.96 10.63
CA PRO A 53 12.91 -13.77 9.77
C PRO A 53 12.94 -13.27 8.32
N GLY A 54 14.14 -13.14 7.75
CA GLY A 54 14.35 -12.57 6.41
C GLY A 54 14.34 -11.04 6.33
N ASN A 55 14.08 -10.33 7.44
CA ASN A 55 14.05 -8.86 7.54
C ASN A 55 13.34 -8.18 6.35
N PRO A 56 12.06 -8.52 6.08
CA PRO A 56 11.36 -8.08 4.89
C PRO A 56 11.17 -6.55 4.88
N LEU A 57 11.18 -5.98 3.67
CA LEU A 57 10.94 -4.55 3.45
C LEU A 57 9.51 -4.16 3.88
N LEU A 58 9.40 -3.00 4.50
CA LEU A 58 8.13 -2.37 4.86
C LEU A 58 7.80 -1.25 3.87
N TYR A 59 6.58 -1.23 3.37
CA TYR A 59 6.08 -0.26 2.41
C TYR A 59 5.09 0.71 3.06
N LYS A 60 5.14 1.97 2.63
CA LYS A 60 4.24 3.08 2.98
C LYS A 60 3.85 3.84 1.71
N VAL A 61 2.72 4.54 1.74
CA VAL A 61 2.41 5.53 0.69
C VAL A 61 3.30 6.77 0.84
N THR A 62 3.42 7.54 -0.23
CA THR A 62 4.21 8.78 -0.26
C THR A 62 3.31 10.01 -0.18
N ASP A 63 3.93 11.19 -0.12
CA ASP A 63 3.19 12.45 -0.25
C ASP A 63 2.65 12.65 -1.67
N PHE A 64 3.29 12.04 -2.69
CA PHE A 64 2.77 12.02 -4.06
C PHE A 64 1.43 11.28 -4.14
N PHE A 65 1.27 10.17 -3.40
CA PHE A 65 -0.03 9.51 -3.26
C PHE A 65 -1.07 10.48 -2.67
N LEU A 66 -0.75 11.15 -1.56
CA LEU A 66 -1.70 12.08 -0.91
C LEU A 66 -2.13 13.18 -1.88
N MET A 67 -1.17 13.81 -2.55
CA MET A 67 -1.44 14.84 -3.57
C MET A 67 -2.28 14.31 -4.72
N HIS A 68 -1.97 13.12 -5.24
CA HIS A 68 -2.68 12.52 -6.36
C HIS A 68 -4.14 12.21 -6.04
N PHE A 69 -4.45 11.84 -4.78
CA PHE A 69 -5.80 11.55 -4.31
C PHE A 69 -6.47 12.72 -3.58
N GLY A 70 -5.87 13.91 -3.57
CA GLY A 70 -6.44 15.11 -2.94
C GLY A 70 -6.54 15.04 -1.41
N LEU A 71 -5.69 14.24 -0.76
CA LEU A 71 -5.66 14.06 0.70
C LEU A 71 -4.61 15.00 1.31
N LYS A 72 -4.88 15.57 2.49
CA LYS A 72 -3.88 16.37 3.21
C LYS A 72 -2.99 15.50 4.10
N LYS A 73 -3.56 14.42 4.66
CA LYS A 73 -2.86 13.45 5.51
C LYS A 73 -3.47 12.07 5.33
N ILE A 74 -2.73 11.05 5.75
CA ILE A 74 -3.17 9.66 5.63
C ILE A 74 -4.48 9.36 6.37
N ASN A 75 -4.72 10.04 7.49
CA ASN A 75 -5.93 9.88 8.29
C ASN A 75 -7.19 10.46 7.63
N ASP A 76 -7.06 11.14 6.48
CA ASP A 76 -8.20 11.62 5.69
C ASP A 76 -8.78 10.51 4.79
N LEU A 77 -8.15 9.33 4.76
CA LEU A 77 -8.73 8.17 4.09
C LEU A 77 -10.10 7.80 4.73
N PRO A 78 -11.11 7.45 3.92
CA PRO A 78 -12.40 7.05 4.44
C PRO A 78 -12.23 5.81 5.32
N LYS A 79 -12.96 5.75 6.44
CA LYS A 79 -12.84 4.58 7.32
C LYS A 79 -13.41 3.37 6.60
N LEU A 80 -12.79 2.19 6.77
CA LEU A 80 -13.31 0.96 6.17
C LEU A 80 -14.78 0.69 6.55
N SER A 81 -15.19 1.09 7.77
CA SER A 81 -16.58 1.02 8.25
C SER A 81 -17.56 1.90 7.46
N GLU A 82 -17.08 2.98 6.83
CA GLU A 82 -17.88 3.90 6.02
C GLU A 82 -17.99 3.45 4.56
N ILE A 83 -17.21 2.44 4.13
CA ILE A 83 -17.15 1.95 2.75
C ILE A 83 -18.21 0.86 2.46
N GLY A 84 -19.11 0.57 3.42
CA GLY A 84 -20.31 -0.23 3.16
C GLY A 84 -20.06 -1.70 2.81
N ILE A 85 -18.89 -2.26 3.16
CA ILE A 85 -18.64 -3.69 3.04
C ILE A 85 -19.15 -4.36 4.32
N LYS A 86 -20.39 -4.83 4.28
CA LYS A 86 -20.90 -5.91 5.14
C LYS A 86 -20.55 -7.25 4.50
#